data_AF-A0A2W2ETK9-F1
#
_entry.id   AF-A0A2W2ETK9-F1
#
_cell.length_a   1.000
_cell.length_b   1.000
_cell.length_c   1.000
_cell.angle_alpha   90.00
_cell.angle_beta   90.00
_cell.angle_gamma   90.00
#
_symmetry.space_group_name_H-M   'P 1'
#
loop_
_entity.id
_entity.type
_entity.pdbx_description
1 polymer ?
#
loop_
_entity_poly.entity_id
_entity_poly.type
_entity_poly.pdbx_seq_one_letter_code
_entity_poly.pdbx_strand_id
1 'polypeptide(L)'
;MPEAPDRPGETFAERLDWLFRTTRDSTGKPYSVRHVAGELTRRGCRISHTHLSNLRQGRSPDPRRSVVEAIAAFFGRPPAFFTGQDPHDLVHVLADPHIKQVAMRLVDARLSPEGHAAVVAMIEQVQRLEAAARSRRDAAERPAGGG
;
A
#
# COMPACT_ATOMS: atom_id res chain seq x y z
N MET A 1 14.18 26.16 -10.20
CA MET A 1 13.75 25.02 -9.37
C MET A 1 12.77 24.19 -10.19
N PRO A 2 12.98 22.88 -10.37
CA PRO A 2 11.88 21.99 -10.73
C PRO A 2 11.38 21.31 -9.45
N GLU A 3 10.15 21.65 -9.05
CA GLU A 3 9.33 20.83 -8.16
C GLU A 3 9.22 19.42 -8.77
N ALA A 4 9.88 18.43 -8.16
CA ALA A 4 9.64 17.03 -8.45
C ALA A 4 8.54 16.53 -7.51
N PRO A 5 7.57 15.74 -8.01
CA PRO A 5 6.27 15.58 -7.38
C PRO A 5 6.39 14.87 -6.03
N ASP A 6 5.67 15.37 -5.03
CA ASP A 6 5.47 14.75 -3.72
C ASP A 6 4.60 13.46 -3.81
N ARG A 7 4.48 12.89 -5.02
CA ARG A 7 3.61 11.76 -5.35
C ARG A 7 4.36 10.73 -6.18
N PRO A 8 4.09 9.44 -5.96
CA PRO A 8 4.61 8.37 -6.80
C PRO A 8 4.08 8.54 -8.24
N GLY A 9 4.94 8.30 -9.24
CA GLY A 9 4.57 8.38 -10.66
C GLY A 9 3.57 7.31 -11.11
N GLU A 10 3.25 7.27 -12.38
CA GLU A 10 2.21 6.38 -12.92
C GLU A 10 2.77 4.98 -13.21
N THR A 11 4.01 4.90 -13.66
CA THR A 11 4.64 3.65 -14.09
C THR A 11 5.29 2.88 -12.93
N PHE A 12 5.49 1.57 -13.12
CA PHE A 12 6.25 0.74 -12.18
C PHE A 12 7.63 1.34 -11.86
N ALA A 13 8.33 1.80 -12.90
CA ALA A 13 9.68 2.35 -12.80
C ALA A 13 9.72 3.62 -11.95
N GLU A 14 8.81 4.56 -12.19
CA GLU A 14 8.72 5.81 -11.43
C GLU A 14 8.34 5.55 -9.97
N ARG A 15 7.41 4.63 -9.72
CA ARG A 15 7.02 4.21 -8.37
C ARG A 15 8.17 3.56 -7.62
N LEU A 16 8.92 2.69 -8.29
CA LEU A 16 10.11 2.07 -7.72
C LEU A 16 11.20 3.10 -7.43
N ASP A 17 11.47 4.01 -8.37
CA ASP A 17 12.46 5.06 -8.15
C ASP A 17 12.08 5.98 -7.00
N TRP A 18 10.79 6.34 -6.90
CA TRP A 18 10.25 7.10 -5.79
C TRP A 18 10.52 6.39 -4.44
N LEU A 19 10.26 5.09 -4.33
CA LEU A 19 10.54 4.32 -3.09
C LEU A 19 12.02 4.35 -2.71
N PHE A 20 12.93 4.24 -3.68
CA PHE A 20 14.37 4.38 -3.42
C PHE A 20 14.76 5.78 -2.93
N ARG A 21 14.07 6.82 -3.41
CA ARG A 21 14.33 8.22 -3.05
C ARG A 21 13.71 8.62 -1.71
N THR A 22 12.56 8.07 -1.34
CA THR A 22 11.82 8.46 -0.13
C THR A 22 12.04 7.53 1.06
N THR A 23 12.35 6.25 0.82
CA THR A 23 12.60 5.29 1.90
C THR A 23 14.05 5.37 2.37
N ARG A 24 14.26 5.23 3.69
CA ARG A 24 15.57 5.17 4.33
C ARG A 24 15.71 3.86 5.09
N ASP A 25 16.93 3.38 5.24
CA ASP A 25 17.24 2.25 6.11
C ASP A 25 17.12 2.62 7.60
N SER A 26 17.30 1.64 8.48
CA SER A 26 17.26 1.85 9.93
C SER A 26 18.31 2.82 10.47
N THR A 27 19.32 3.17 9.67
CA THR A 27 20.36 4.15 9.99
C THR A 27 20.08 5.53 9.37
N GLY A 28 18.95 5.69 8.68
CA GLY A 28 18.57 6.93 8.00
C GLY A 28 19.24 7.13 6.64
N LYS A 29 19.93 6.13 6.08
CA LYS A 29 20.61 6.24 4.78
C LYS A 29 19.71 5.77 3.63
N PRO A 30 19.85 6.35 2.41
CA PRO A 30 19.16 5.84 1.23
C PRO A 30 19.61 4.42 0.90
N TYR A 31 18.68 3.58 0.44
CA TYR A 31 18.99 2.23 0.00
C TYR A 31 19.82 2.24 -1.30
N SER A 32 20.90 1.46 -1.34
CA SER A 32 21.61 1.19 -2.58
C SER A 32 20.96 0.04 -3.36
N VAL A 33 20.97 0.10 -4.69
CA VAL A 33 20.42 -0.97 -5.55
C VAL A 33 21.07 -2.32 -5.24
N ARG A 34 22.39 -2.33 -4.99
CA ARG A 34 23.14 -3.54 -4.66
C ARG A 34 22.69 -4.15 -3.33
N HIS A 35 22.43 -3.32 -2.32
CA HIS A 35 21.94 -3.77 -1.03
C HIS A 35 20.55 -4.41 -1.17
N VAL A 36 19.61 -3.72 -1.83
CA VAL A 36 18.23 -4.22 -2.01
C VAL A 36 18.23 -5.53 -2.80
N ALA A 37 18.94 -5.60 -3.94
CA ALA A 37 19.00 -6.83 -4.73
C ALA A 37 19.60 -8.01 -3.95
N GLY A 38 20.62 -7.75 -3.12
CA GLY A 38 21.20 -8.75 -2.24
C GLY A 38 20.21 -9.26 -1.18
N GLU A 39 19.46 -8.36 -0.56
CA GLU A 39 18.43 -8.73 0.43
C GLU A 39 17.27 -9.50 -0.20
N LEU A 40 16.77 -9.06 -1.36
CA LEU A 40 15.73 -9.78 -2.10
C LEU A 40 16.18 -11.20 -2.47
N THR A 41 17.44 -11.35 -2.88
CA THR A 41 18.03 -12.67 -3.18
C THR A 41 18.13 -13.54 -1.94
N ARG A 42 18.53 -12.97 -0.79
CA ARG A 42 18.54 -13.70 0.50
C ARG A 42 17.15 -14.19 0.91
N ARG A 43 16.10 -13.43 0.58
CA ARG A 43 14.69 -13.78 0.84
C ARG A 43 14.09 -14.73 -0.21
N GLY A 44 14.89 -15.28 -1.13
CA GLY A 44 14.44 -16.25 -2.13
C GLY A 44 14.02 -15.66 -3.48
N CYS A 45 14.01 -14.33 -3.64
CA CYS A 45 13.76 -13.68 -4.93
C CYS A 45 15.09 -13.42 -5.65
N ARG A 46 15.53 -14.35 -6.49
CA ARG A 46 16.79 -14.21 -7.27
C ARG A 46 16.68 -13.05 -8.27
N ILE A 47 17.25 -11.90 -7.92
CA ILE A 47 17.31 -10.70 -8.76
C ILE A 47 18.72 -10.08 -8.72
N SER A 48 19.27 -9.76 -9.89
CA SER A 48 20.56 -9.06 -9.97
C SER A 48 20.38 -7.57 -9.73
N HIS A 49 21.42 -6.91 -9.20
CA HIS A 49 21.44 -5.45 -9.04
C HIS A 49 21.29 -4.73 -10.38
N THR A 50 21.83 -5.30 -11.47
CA THR A 50 21.64 -4.78 -12.84
C THR A 50 20.19 -4.86 -13.28
N HIS A 51 19.52 -6.00 -13.05
CA HIS A 51 18.10 -6.14 -13.39
C HIS A 51 17.26 -5.15 -12.59
N LEU A 52 17.49 -5.02 -11.28
CA LEU A 52 16.80 -4.04 -10.44
C LEU A 52 17.05 -2.59 -10.89
N SER A 53 18.25 -2.26 -11.36
CA SER A 53 18.54 -0.95 -11.95
C SER A 53 17.76 -0.73 -13.26
N ASN A 54 17.65 -1.75 -14.11
CA ASN A 54 16.88 -1.66 -15.36
C ASN A 54 15.39 -1.50 -15.08
N LEU A 55 14.84 -2.16 -14.05
CA LEU A 55 13.47 -1.97 -13.58
C LEU A 55 13.23 -0.50 -13.16
N ARG A 56 14.14 0.08 -12.37
CA ARG A 56 14.07 1.49 -11.92
C ARG A 56 14.09 2.49 -13.08
N GLN A 57 14.85 2.18 -14.13
CA GLN A 57 15.00 3.05 -15.30
C GLN A 57 13.92 2.82 -16.36
N GLY A 58 12.96 1.91 -16.12
CA GLY A 58 11.92 1.56 -17.10
C GLY A 58 12.41 0.77 -18.32
N ARG A 59 13.68 0.33 -18.33
CA ARG A 59 14.27 -0.47 -19.42
C ARG A 59 13.77 -1.91 -19.43
N SER A 60 13.17 -2.35 -18.31
CA SER A 60 12.52 -3.64 -18.16
C SER A 60 11.17 -3.42 -17.47
N PRO A 61 10.14 -2.93 -18.18
CA PRO A 61 8.95 -2.38 -17.53
C PRO A 61 7.99 -3.43 -16.94
N ASP A 62 8.11 -4.70 -17.34
CA ASP A 62 7.20 -5.78 -16.93
C ASP A 62 7.93 -6.84 -16.06
N PRO A 63 8.20 -6.55 -14.77
CA PRO A 63 8.73 -7.52 -13.84
C PRO A 63 7.72 -8.63 -13.55
N ARG A 64 8.22 -9.86 -13.37
CA ARG A 64 7.38 -10.97 -12.89
C ARG A 64 6.69 -10.60 -11.58
N ARG A 65 5.45 -11.06 -11.40
CA ARG A 65 4.66 -10.85 -10.18
C ARG A 65 5.43 -11.15 -8.88
N SER A 66 6.19 -12.24 -8.85
CA SER A 66 7.01 -12.60 -7.68
C SER A 66 8.08 -11.56 -7.33
N VAL A 67 8.65 -10.89 -8.33
CA VAL A 67 9.61 -9.80 -8.14
C VAL A 67 8.91 -8.56 -7.59
N VAL A 68 7.73 -8.23 -8.11
CA VAL A 68 6.91 -7.12 -7.61
C VAL A 68 6.55 -7.33 -6.14
N GLU A 69 6.06 -8.52 -5.79
CA GLU A 69 5.69 -8.86 -4.42
C GLU A 69 6.90 -8.80 -3.47
N ALA A 70 8.05 -9.31 -3.88
CA ALA A 70 9.27 -9.27 -3.07
C ALA A 70 9.77 -7.83 -2.85
N ILE A 71 9.75 -7.00 -3.90
CA ILE A 71 10.11 -5.57 -3.81
C ILE A 71 9.14 -4.84 -2.88
N ALA A 72 7.83 -5.04 -3.06
CA ALA A 72 6.80 -4.40 -2.25
C ALA A 72 6.96 -4.75 -0.76
N ALA A 73 7.17 -6.04 -0.47
CA ALA A 73 7.43 -6.52 0.89
C ALA A 73 8.72 -5.93 1.48
N PHE A 74 9.78 -5.75 0.68
CA PHE A 74 11.01 -5.09 1.14
C PHE A 74 10.77 -3.64 1.58
N PHE A 75 10.00 -2.87 0.80
CA PHE A 75 9.68 -1.48 1.11
C PHE A 75 8.49 -1.27 2.04
N GLY A 76 7.87 -2.35 2.54
CA GLY A 76 6.69 -2.25 3.41
C GLY A 76 5.48 -1.63 2.71
N ARG A 77 5.26 -1.98 1.44
CA ARG A 77 4.12 -1.54 0.62
C ARG A 77 3.31 -2.73 0.13
N PRO A 78 2.00 -2.57 -0.11
CA PRO A 78 1.21 -3.58 -0.80
C PRO A 78 1.67 -3.68 -2.26
N PRO A 79 1.64 -4.86 -2.91
CA PRO A 79 1.97 -5.00 -4.33
C PRO A 79 1.13 -4.09 -5.24
N ALA A 80 -0.11 -3.81 -4.85
CA ALA A 80 -1.04 -2.92 -5.53
C ALA A 80 -0.54 -1.46 -5.64
N PHE A 81 0.43 -1.06 -4.81
CA PHE A 81 1.13 0.22 -4.95
C PHE A 81 1.71 0.40 -6.36
N PHE A 82 2.32 -0.66 -6.91
CA PHE A 82 2.96 -0.63 -8.21
C PHE A 82 1.99 -0.59 -9.40
N THR A 83 0.72 -0.94 -9.17
CA THR A 83 -0.34 -0.91 -10.18
C THR A 83 -1.19 0.36 -10.10
N GLY A 84 -0.80 1.35 -9.29
CA GLY A 84 -1.59 2.58 -9.08
C GLY A 84 -2.85 2.37 -8.25
N GLN A 85 -2.96 1.23 -7.57
CA GLN A 85 -4.08 0.85 -6.73
C GLN A 85 -3.62 0.77 -5.27
N ASP A 86 -2.83 1.75 -4.78
CA ASP A 86 -2.52 1.77 -3.35
C ASP A 86 -3.79 2.18 -2.58
N PRO A 87 -4.45 1.27 -1.85
CA PRO A 87 -5.64 1.63 -1.08
C PRO A 87 -5.31 2.56 0.09
N HIS A 88 -4.02 2.80 0.36
CA HIS A 88 -3.53 3.72 1.39
C HIS A 88 -2.88 4.98 0.81
N ASP A 89 -3.08 5.28 -0.48
CA ASP A 89 -2.77 6.63 -0.97
C ASP A 89 -3.70 7.62 -0.26
N LEU A 90 -3.16 8.30 0.75
CA LEU A 90 -3.92 9.22 1.60
C LEU A 90 -4.57 10.33 0.77
N VAL A 91 -3.98 10.71 -0.37
CA VAL A 91 -4.58 11.70 -1.28
C VAL A 91 -5.85 11.13 -1.90
N HIS A 92 -5.83 9.88 -2.33
CA HIS A 92 -6.99 9.23 -2.92
C HIS A 92 -8.06 8.91 -1.86
N VAL A 93 -7.62 8.44 -0.69
CA VAL A 93 -8.50 8.16 0.47
C VAL A 93 -9.22 9.43 0.94
N LEU A 94 -8.51 10.56 1.04
CA LEU A 94 -9.11 11.85 1.43
C LEU A 94 -9.89 12.54 0.31
N ALA A 95 -9.89 11.99 -0.92
CA ALA A 95 -10.77 12.46 -1.99
C ALA A 95 -12.24 12.04 -1.75
N ASP A 96 -12.47 10.96 -0.99
CA ASP A 96 -13.80 10.55 -0.57
C ASP A 96 -14.39 11.59 0.41
N PRO A 97 -15.56 12.20 0.09
CA PRO A 97 -16.16 13.23 0.93
C PRO A 97 -16.50 12.75 2.35
N HIS A 98 -16.88 11.49 2.51
CA HIS A 98 -17.26 10.92 3.80
C HIS A 98 -16.03 10.68 4.66
N ILE A 99 -14.94 10.16 4.08
CA ILE A 99 -13.67 9.99 4.78
C ILE A 99 -13.10 11.35 5.19
N LYS A 100 -13.09 12.32 4.27
CA LYS A 100 -12.64 13.69 4.55
C LYS A 100 -13.40 14.33 5.71
N GLN A 101 -14.72 14.14 5.76
CA GLN A 101 -15.55 14.68 6.85
C GLN A 101 -15.21 14.07 8.22
N VAL A 102 -14.96 12.76 8.28
CA VAL A 102 -14.53 12.08 9.52
C VAL A 102 -13.14 12.57 9.93
N ALA A 103 -12.20 12.67 8.99
CA ALA A 103 -10.85 13.14 9.24
C ALA A 103 -10.84 14.57 9.82
N MET A 104 -11.61 15.49 9.25
CA MET A 104 -11.75 16.86 9.78
C MET A 104 -12.27 16.88 11.21
N ARG A 105 -13.30 16.08 11.53
CA ARG A 105 -13.82 15.99 12.90
C ARG A 105 -12.81 15.46 13.90
N LEU A 106 -11.97 14.50 13.51
CA LEU A 106 -10.91 13.98 14.36
C LEU A 106 -9.85 15.04 14.66
N VAL A 107 -9.47 15.84 13.66
CA VAL A 107 -8.55 16.97 13.82
C VAL A 107 -9.13 18.02 14.77
N ASP A 108 -10.39 18.42 14.56
CA ASP A 108 -11.06 19.42 15.39
C ASP A 108 -11.23 18.96 16.84
N ALA A 109 -11.52 17.67 17.05
CA ALA A 109 -11.74 17.09 18.37
C ALA A 109 -10.46 16.97 19.22
N ARG A 110 -9.27 17.01 18.60
CA ARG A 110 -7.96 16.90 19.26
C ARG A 110 -7.91 15.80 20.32
N LEU A 111 -8.36 14.60 19.94
CA LEU A 111 -8.52 13.48 20.86
C LEU A 111 -7.18 13.06 21.50
N SER A 112 -7.25 12.50 22.71
CA SER A 112 -6.10 11.81 23.30
C SER A 112 -5.80 10.50 22.54
N PRO A 113 -4.65 9.84 22.76
CA PRO A 113 -4.37 8.52 22.19
C PRO A 113 -5.46 7.49 22.51
N GLU A 114 -6.02 7.52 23.72
CA GLU A 114 -7.12 6.65 24.16
C GLU A 114 -8.41 6.97 23.39
N GLY A 115 -8.69 8.26 23.14
CA GLY A 115 -9.82 8.69 22.32
C GLY A 115 -9.69 8.20 20.87
N HIS A 116 -8.50 8.26 20.29
CA HIS A 116 -8.24 7.69 18.96
C HIS A 116 -8.46 6.18 18.94
N ALA A 117 -7.99 5.45 19.96
CA ALA A 117 -8.21 4.01 20.08
C ALA A 117 -9.70 3.64 20.17
N ALA A 118 -10.51 4.44 20.87
CA ALA A 118 -11.95 4.25 20.95
C ALA A 118 -12.65 4.42 19.59
N VAL A 119 -12.22 5.39 18.77
CA VAL A 119 -12.74 5.58 17.41
C VAL A 119 -12.41 4.37 16.53
N VAL A 120 -11.17 3.87 16.60
CA VAL A 120 -10.77 2.66 15.85
C VAL A 120 -11.62 1.45 16.27
N ALA A 121 -11.84 1.24 17.57
CA ALA A 121 -12.68 0.15 18.07
C ALA A 121 -14.14 0.24 17.57
N MET A 122 -14.68 1.46 17.43
CA MET A 122 -16.00 1.67 16.86
C MET A 122 -16.07 1.30 15.38
N ILE A 123 -15.05 1.67 14.60
CA ILE A 123 -14.95 1.29 13.17
C ILE A 123 -14.94 -0.24 13.04
N GLU A 124 -14.14 -0.93 13.84
CA GLU A 124 -14.09 -2.40 13.85
C GLU A 124 -15.45 -3.02 14.22
N GLN A 125 -16.15 -2.42 15.18
CA GLN A 125 -17.49 -2.88 15.57
C GLN A 125 -18.51 -2.73 14.42
N VAL A 126 -18.50 -1.61 13.71
CA VAL A 126 -19.36 -1.40 12.53
C VAL A 126 -19.06 -2.43 11.45
N GLN A 127 -17.77 -2.66 11.15
CA GLN A 127 -17.37 -3.67 10.16
C GLN A 127 -17.88 -5.08 10.52
N ARG A 128 -17.81 -5.47 11.79
CA ARG A 128 -18.36 -6.75 12.27
C ARG A 128 -19.88 -6.84 12.04
N LEU A 129 -20.61 -5.77 12.36
CA LEU A 129 -22.07 -5.74 12.20
C LEU A 129 -22.47 -5.84 10.72
N GLU A 130 -21.78 -5.12 9.84
CA GLU A 130 -22.03 -5.21 8.40
C GLU A 130 -21.68 -6.57 7.82
N ALA A 131 -20.56 -7.16 8.23
CA ALA A 131 -20.17 -8.50 7.79
C ALA A 131 -21.24 -9.53 8.20
N ALA A 132 -21.73 -9.47 9.44
CA ALA A 132 -22.82 -10.32 9.90
C ALA A 132 -24.13 -10.08 9.10
N ALA A 133 -24.43 -8.84 8.74
CA ALA A 133 -25.60 -8.52 7.92
C ALA A 133 -25.49 -9.07 6.49
N ARG A 134 -24.31 -8.95 5.86
CA ARG A 134 -24.02 -9.53 4.53
C ARG A 134 -24.17 -11.05 4.56
N SER A 135 -23.54 -11.74 5.50
CA SER A 135 -23.65 -13.21 5.62
C SER A 135 -25.10 -13.69 5.78
N ARG A 136 -25.95 -12.94 6.50
CA ARG A 136 -27.37 -13.27 6.62
C ARG A 136 -28.15 -13.11 5.30
N ARG A 137 -27.83 -12.08 4.51
CA ARG A 137 -28.44 -11.88 3.18
C ARG A 137 -28.03 -12.99 2.22
N ASP A 138 -26.74 -13.31 2.17
CA ASP A 138 -26.21 -14.38 1.29
C ASP A 138 -26.80 -15.76 1.64
N ALA A 139 -27.04 -16.03 2.92
CA ALA A 139 -27.70 -17.25 3.37
C ALA A 139 -29.19 -17.32 2.97
N ALA A 140 -29.87 -16.18 2.87
CA ALA A 140 -31.27 -16.09 2.46
C ALA A 140 -31.45 -16.14 0.92
N GLU A 141 -30.44 -15.71 0.15
CA GLU A 141 -30.46 -15.71 -1.32
C GLU A 141 -30.00 -17.03 -1.95
N ARG A 142 -29.45 -17.98 -1.17
CA ARG A 142 -29.19 -19.35 -1.66
C ARG A 142 -30.53 -20.08 -1.88
N PRO A 143 -30.91 -20.42 -3.13
CA PRO A 143 -32.13 -21.17 -3.35
C PRO A 143 -31.96 -22.57 -2.74
N ALA A 144 -33.01 -23.04 -2.06
CA ALA A 144 -33.15 -24.44 -1.71
C ALA A 144 -33.27 -25.27 -3.00
N GLY A 145 -32.15 -25.70 -3.55
CA GLY A 145 -32.08 -26.62 -4.69
C GLY A 145 -31.01 -27.68 -4.41
N GLY A 146 -31.28 -28.99 -4.49
CA GLY A 146 -32.47 -29.68 -4.96
C GLY A 146 -32.63 -31.03 -4.28
N GLY A 147 -33.89 -31.48 -4.25
CA GLY A 147 -34.25 -32.88 -4.10
C GLY A 147 -34.47 -33.52 -5.47
#